data_AF-A0A2V5RM02-F1
#
_entry.id   AF-A0A2V5RM02-F1
#
_cell.length_a   1.000
_cell.length_b   1.000
_cell.length_c   1.000
_cell.angle_alpha   90.00
_cell.angle_beta   90.00
_cell.angle_gamma   90.00
#
_symmetry.space_group_name_H-M   'P 1'
#
loop_
_entity.id
_entity.type
_entity.pdbx_description
1 polymer ?
#
loop_
_entity_poly.entity_id
_entity_poly.type
_entity_poly.pdbx_seq_one_letter_code
_entity_poly.pdbx_strand_id
1 'polypeptide(L)'
;MKLSTIRTALREIRLSPAKTLGQNFLHDQNLARWIVDQAQITPDDYVVEIGPGLGALTRLVLEKGAHVLAIEKDARLAEFLRAHFRHERLEILNMDALKFDSRSLFAHRTVKLLGNLPYNISSALLLRFLEQPNPISLSLLMLQKEMAARLSASPSTHDYGALTLRVQLHHHVKYLRTVSATVFFPRPEVGSAVVRILPRDPLELPQRHDPLLLKLIRAGFSQRRKQLRKLVRQHINDWDTVSRRLNIAANARAEELSLLQWIALANSIAPPPRPETRVTMDEHFPIVDKNDRLLRHASRSEVHGNNLRHRAVHILIFSQVGDVYLQQRSRWKDRHPLKWDSSAAGHVAAGETYDDTAQRELKEELGVLVNLQKIAKLPASQKTDQEFVWLYRGVTSGDVVPDKSEIEQGTFMPPTVIDGWISARPQDFAPGFLECWKTYRRKTRSRSEAQTFSHHNGARPSD
;
A
#
# COMPACT_ATOMS: atom_id res chain seq x y z
N MET A 1 -32.63 5.04 -0.86
CA MET A 1 -33.77 5.66 -0.13
C MET A 1 -34.66 6.36 -1.14
N LYS A 2 -35.98 6.42 -0.95
CA LYS A 2 -36.85 7.18 -1.87
C LYS A 2 -36.56 8.69 -1.76
N LEU A 3 -36.85 9.45 -2.82
CA LEU A 3 -36.66 10.91 -2.85
C LEU A 3 -37.41 11.64 -1.73
N SER A 4 -38.62 11.18 -1.38
CA SER A 4 -39.39 11.72 -0.25
C SER A 4 -38.64 11.56 1.07
N THR A 5 -38.08 10.38 1.33
CA THR A 5 -37.26 10.09 2.52
C THR A 5 -36.04 11.00 2.60
N ILE A 6 -35.35 11.24 1.48
CA ILE A 6 -34.20 12.15 1.44
C ILE A 6 -34.61 13.58 1.82
N ARG A 7 -35.70 14.08 1.24
CA ARG A 7 -36.19 15.43 1.56
C ARG A 7 -36.59 15.58 3.03
N THR A 8 -37.23 14.56 3.60
CA THR A 8 -37.58 14.54 5.03
C THR A 8 -36.33 14.57 5.89
N ALA A 9 -35.37 13.67 5.62
CA ALA A 9 -34.12 13.58 6.37
C ALA A 9 -33.33 14.91 6.32
N LEU A 10 -33.21 15.53 5.13
CA LEU A 10 -32.53 16.82 4.98
C LEU A 10 -33.21 17.96 5.74
N ARG A 11 -34.55 17.97 5.82
CA ARG A 11 -35.31 18.94 6.62
C ARG A 11 -35.09 18.75 8.11
N GLU A 12 -35.10 17.50 8.57
CA GLU A 12 -34.88 17.13 9.97
C GLU A 12 -33.53 17.65 10.47
N ILE A 13 -32.46 17.42 9.70
CA ILE A 13 -31.11 17.87 10.05
C ILE A 13 -30.80 19.31 9.63
N ARG A 14 -31.81 20.04 9.12
CA ARG A 14 -31.71 21.42 8.63
C ARG A 14 -30.51 21.62 7.68
N LEU A 15 -30.32 20.69 6.76
CA LEU A 15 -29.22 20.70 5.79
C LEU A 15 -29.74 21.03 4.39
N SER A 16 -29.26 22.15 3.86
CA SER A 16 -29.33 22.45 2.44
C SER A 16 -28.10 21.84 1.75
N PRO A 17 -28.27 21.01 0.70
CA PRO A 17 -27.13 20.39 0.01
C PRO A 17 -26.13 21.42 -0.48
N ALA A 18 -24.87 21.29 -0.06
CA ALA A 18 -23.82 22.24 -0.40
C ALA A 18 -23.14 21.86 -1.72
N LYS A 19 -23.25 22.72 -2.74
CA LYS A 19 -22.52 22.55 -4.02
C LYS A 19 -21.01 22.48 -3.80
N THR A 20 -20.47 23.24 -2.85
CA THR A 20 -19.04 23.26 -2.49
C THR A 20 -18.52 21.93 -1.93
N LEU A 21 -19.40 21.13 -1.32
CA LEU A 21 -19.08 19.78 -0.82
C LEU A 21 -19.43 18.69 -1.83
N GLY A 22 -19.97 19.04 -3.00
CA GLY A 22 -20.34 18.07 -4.05
C GLY A 22 -21.46 17.10 -3.65
N GLN A 23 -22.30 17.47 -2.67
CA GLN A 23 -23.34 16.59 -2.12
C GLN A 23 -24.43 16.29 -3.15
N ASN A 24 -24.47 15.04 -3.62
CA ASN A 24 -25.52 14.50 -4.48
C ASN A 24 -25.96 13.15 -3.92
N PHE A 25 -27.16 13.08 -3.33
CA PHE A 25 -27.63 11.90 -2.62
C PHE A 25 -28.33 10.91 -3.57
N LEU A 26 -27.90 9.65 -3.54
CA LEU A 26 -28.47 8.58 -4.37
C LEU A 26 -29.86 8.17 -3.85
N HIS A 27 -30.88 8.29 -4.70
CA HIS A 27 -32.27 7.88 -4.36
C HIS A 27 -32.80 6.66 -5.10
N ASP A 28 -32.08 6.18 -6.13
CA ASP A 28 -32.42 4.93 -6.82
C ASP A 28 -31.93 3.71 -6.02
N GLN A 29 -32.88 2.95 -5.45
CA GLN A 29 -32.58 1.75 -4.66
C GLN A 29 -32.10 0.57 -5.52
N ASN A 30 -32.54 0.46 -6.77
CA ASN A 30 -32.13 -0.64 -7.65
C ASN A 30 -30.67 -0.45 -8.07
N LEU A 31 -30.28 0.79 -8.35
CA LEU A 31 -28.88 1.14 -8.61
C LEU A 31 -28.01 0.91 -7.37
N ALA A 32 -28.47 1.33 -6.18
CA ALA A 32 -27.72 1.12 -4.94
C ALA A 32 -27.48 -0.38 -4.66
N ARG A 33 -28.52 -1.22 -4.79
CA ARG A 33 -28.39 -2.68 -4.67
C ARG A 33 -27.43 -3.25 -5.69
N TRP A 34 -27.57 -2.86 -6.95
CA TRP A 34 -26.68 -3.31 -8.01
C TRP A 34 -25.21 -2.97 -7.72
N ILE A 35 -24.90 -1.75 -7.24
CA ILE A 35 -23.54 -1.36 -6.86
C ILE A 35 -22.99 -2.27 -5.76
N VAL A 36 -23.78 -2.50 -4.70
CA VAL A 36 -23.37 -3.36 -3.57
C VAL A 36 -23.22 -4.83 -4.00
N ASP A 37 -24.06 -5.31 -4.92
CA ASP A 37 -23.93 -6.67 -5.46
C ASP A 37 -22.65 -6.81 -6.32
N GLN A 38 -22.24 -5.77 -7.06
CA GLN A 38 -20.95 -5.77 -7.77
C GLN A 38 -19.74 -5.84 -6.82
N ALA A 39 -19.91 -5.44 -5.55
CA ALA A 39 -18.85 -5.47 -4.55
C ALA A 39 -18.59 -6.87 -3.97
N GLN A 40 -19.50 -7.82 -4.23
CA GLN A 40 -19.40 -9.21 -3.77
C GLN A 40 -19.08 -9.30 -2.28
N ILE A 41 -19.77 -8.49 -1.47
CA ILE A 41 -19.50 -8.32 -0.04
C ILE A 41 -19.85 -9.60 0.72
N THR A 42 -18.96 -9.96 1.63
CA THR A 42 -19.09 -11.08 2.58
C THR A 42 -19.01 -10.55 4.02
N PRO A 43 -19.44 -11.32 5.03
CA PRO A 43 -19.32 -10.92 6.43
C PRO A 43 -17.88 -10.72 6.92
N ASP A 44 -16.89 -11.28 6.24
CA ASP A 44 -15.46 -11.15 6.57
C ASP A 44 -14.82 -9.86 6.01
N ASP A 45 -15.55 -9.09 5.19
CA ASP A 45 -15.06 -7.86 4.58
C ASP A 45 -15.12 -6.68 5.56
N TYR A 46 -14.11 -5.82 5.45
CA TYR A 46 -14.08 -4.48 6.05
C TYR A 46 -14.26 -3.44 4.94
N VAL A 47 -15.42 -2.79 4.93
CA VAL A 47 -15.82 -1.86 3.88
C VAL A 47 -15.62 -0.43 4.35
N VAL A 48 -14.75 0.30 3.66
CA VAL A 48 -14.62 1.75 3.82
C VAL A 48 -15.61 2.41 2.86
N GLU A 49 -16.49 3.25 3.39
CA GLU A 49 -17.41 4.08 2.59
C GLU A 49 -17.02 5.56 2.73
N ILE A 50 -16.57 6.17 1.63
CA ILE A 50 -16.28 7.61 1.60
C ILE A 50 -17.53 8.38 1.19
N GLY A 51 -17.95 9.34 2.02
CA GLY A 51 -19.12 10.16 1.75
C GLY A 51 -20.43 9.34 1.75
N PRO A 52 -20.75 8.64 2.86
CA PRO A 52 -21.97 7.84 2.99
C PRO A 52 -23.25 8.67 2.82
N GLY A 53 -23.18 9.99 3.10
CA GLY A 53 -24.33 10.88 3.05
C GLY A 53 -25.43 10.42 4.01
N LEU A 54 -26.62 10.12 3.47
CA LEU A 54 -27.75 9.62 4.24
C LEU A 54 -27.73 8.07 4.42
N GLY A 55 -26.66 7.40 4.01
CA GLY A 55 -26.47 5.96 4.20
C GLY A 55 -27.19 5.10 3.16
N ALA A 56 -27.16 5.52 1.89
CA ALA A 56 -27.81 4.79 0.80
C ALA A 56 -27.13 3.45 0.49
N LEU A 57 -25.79 3.41 0.48
CA LEU A 57 -25.02 2.18 0.33
C LEU A 57 -24.73 1.56 1.70
N THR A 58 -24.42 2.36 2.72
CA THR A 58 -24.16 1.91 4.11
C THR A 58 -25.16 0.86 4.59
N ARG A 59 -26.46 1.12 4.44
CA ARG A 59 -27.52 0.17 4.84
C ARG A 59 -27.36 -1.19 4.18
N LEU A 60 -27.18 -1.19 2.86
CA LEU A 60 -27.11 -2.40 2.05
C LEU A 60 -25.82 -3.18 2.31
N VAL A 61 -24.72 -2.49 2.64
CA VAL A 61 -23.46 -3.14 3.04
C VAL A 61 -23.62 -3.83 4.40
N LEU A 62 -24.24 -3.15 5.37
CA LEU A 62 -24.53 -3.73 6.69
C LEU A 62 -25.47 -4.95 6.59
N GLU A 63 -26.47 -4.90 5.69
CA GLU A 63 -27.36 -6.04 5.40
C GLU A 63 -26.60 -7.27 4.86
N LYS A 64 -25.43 -7.10 4.25
CA LYS A 64 -24.53 -8.21 3.83
C LYS A 64 -23.64 -8.72 4.98
N GLY A 65 -23.71 -8.11 6.15
CA GLY A 65 -22.99 -8.51 7.36
C GLY A 65 -21.56 -8.00 7.47
N ALA A 66 -21.08 -7.15 6.56
CA ALA A 66 -19.72 -6.62 6.63
C ALA A 66 -19.54 -5.58 7.75
N HIS A 67 -18.30 -5.39 8.18
CA HIS A 67 -17.92 -4.22 8.96
C HIS A 67 -17.83 -3.00 8.04
N VAL A 68 -18.33 -1.86 8.50
CA VAL A 68 -18.36 -0.62 7.72
C VAL A 68 -17.68 0.49 8.49
N LEU A 69 -16.70 1.12 7.84
CA LEU A 69 -16.11 2.38 8.24
C LEU A 69 -16.65 3.49 7.33
N ALA A 70 -17.57 4.29 7.86
CA ALA A 70 -18.17 5.39 7.13
C ALA A 70 -17.42 6.69 7.44
N ILE A 71 -16.74 7.26 6.43
CA ILE A 71 -15.98 8.51 6.56
C ILE A 71 -16.80 9.66 5.98
N GLU A 72 -17.33 10.52 6.84
CA GLU A 72 -18.21 11.63 6.46
C GLU A 72 -17.63 12.97 6.93
N LYS A 73 -17.54 13.95 6.03
CA LYS A 73 -16.96 15.26 6.34
C LYS A 73 -17.98 16.21 6.97
N ASP A 74 -19.25 16.16 6.55
CA ASP A 74 -20.31 17.01 7.13
C ASP A 74 -20.77 16.44 8.49
N ALA A 75 -20.52 17.17 9.57
CA ALA A 75 -20.88 16.76 10.92
C ALA A 75 -22.37 16.44 11.09
N ARG A 76 -23.27 17.13 10.38
CA ARG A 76 -24.71 16.89 10.46
C ARG A 76 -25.10 15.55 9.83
N LEU A 77 -24.43 15.16 8.74
CA LEU A 77 -24.63 13.86 8.11
C LEU A 77 -24.03 12.73 8.94
N ALA A 78 -22.85 12.96 9.54
CA ALA A 78 -22.27 12.00 10.47
C ALA A 78 -23.19 11.74 11.67
N GLU A 79 -23.77 12.80 12.24
CA GLU A 79 -24.70 12.68 13.37
C GLU A 79 -26.03 12.03 12.97
N PHE A 80 -26.53 12.36 11.77
CA PHE A 80 -27.67 11.67 11.17
C PHE A 80 -27.43 10.15 11.11
N LEU A 81 -26.26 9.73 10.62
CA LEU A 81 -25.90 8.32 10.52
C LEU A 81 -25.86 7.65 11.90
N ARG A 82 -25.27 8.30 12.92
CA ARG A 82 -25.24 7.77 14.29
C ARG A 82 -26.64 7.58 14.88
N ALA A 83 -27.53 8.54 14.64
CA ALA A 83 -28.90 8.48 15.13
C ALA A 83 -29.73 7.37 14.46
N HIS A 84 -29.51 7.15 13.16
CA HIS A 84 -30.35 6.26 12.33
C HIS A 84 -29.79 4.85 12.14
N PHE A 85 -28.49 4.65 12.35
CA PHE A 85 -27.81 3.36 12.19
C PHE A 85 -27.11 2.97 13.50
N ARG A 86 -27.87 2.38 14.42
CA ARG A 86 -27.32 1.74 15.61
C ARG A 86 -26.95 0.30 15.29
N HIS A 87 -25.72 0.09 14.83
CA HIS A 87 -25.22 -1.22 14.44
C HIS A 87 -23.81 -1.44 14.98
N GLU A 88 -23.54 -2.59 15.60
CA GLU A 88 -22.23 -2.92 16.19
C GLU A 88 -21.08 -2.96 15.18
N ARG A 89 -21.41 -3.24 13.91
CA ARG A 89 -20.47 -3.31 12.79
C ARG A 89 -20.31 -2.01 12.01
N LEU A 90 -20.90 -0.91 12.47
CA LEU A 90 -20.78 0.41 11.83
C LEU A 90 -19.95 1.34 12.70
N GLU A 91 -18.84 1.82 12.14
CA GLU A 91 -18.04 2.92 12.67
C GLU A 91 -18.25 4.16 11.82
N ILE A 92 -18.47 5.32 12.46
CA ILE A 92 -18.68 6.60 11.77
C ILE A 92 -17.60 7.60 12.21
N LEU A 93 -16.68 7.89 11.29
CA LEU A 93 -15.65 8.90 11.47
C LEU A 93 -16.07 10.21 10.81
N ASN A 94 -16.29 11.23 11.63
CA ASN A 94 -16.53 12.58 11.13
C ASN A 94 -15.19 13.28 10.83
N MET A 95 -14.68 13.12 9.61
CA MET A 95 -13.42 13.73 9.20
C MET A 95 -13.33 13.93 7.68
N ASP A 96 -12.36 14.74 7.25
CA ASP A 96 -11.99 14.79 5.83
C ASP A 96 -11.25 13.50 5.44
N ALA A 97 -11.80 12.76 4.48
CA ALA A 97 -11.18 11.53 3.97
C ALA A 97 -9.77 11.77 3.38
N LEU A 98 -9.44 12.99 2.95
CA LEU A 98 -8.08 13.36 2.54
C LEU A 98 -7.10 13.45 3.72
N LYS A 99 -7.56 13.36 4.97
CA LYS A 99 -6.72 13.34 6.17
C LYS A 99 -6.70 11.97 6.86
N PHE A 100 -7.50 11.01 6.39
CA PHE A 100 -7.59 9.68 6.97
C PHE A 100 -6.30 8.87 6.73
N ASP A 101 -5.73 8.31 7.79
CA ASP A 101 -4.53 7.45 7.69
C ASP A 101 -4.91 6.05 7.21
N SER A 102 -4.72 5.80 5.92
CA SER A 102 -5.04 4.51 5.28
C SER A 102 -4.15 3.36 5.76
N ARG A 103 -3.05 3.62 6.47
CA ARG A 103 -2.21 2.56 7.05
C ARG A 103 -2.99 1.69 8.03
N SER A 104 -3.93 2.29 8.76
CA SER A 104 -4.82 1.56 9.67
C SER A 104 -5.57 0.40 9.00
N LEU A 105 -5.85 0.52 7.71
CA LEU A 105 -6.57 -0.49 6.94
C LEU A 105 -5.81 -1.81 6.79
N PHE A 106 -4.47 -1.81 7.00
CA PHE A 106 -3.68 -3.04 6.93
C PHE A 106 -4.03 -4.05 8.02
N ALA A 107 -4.62 -3.59 9.13
CA ALA A 107 -5.07 -4.42 10.24
C ALA A 107 -6.32 -5.27 9.94
N HIS A 108 -6.90 -5.14 8.74
CA HIS A 108 -8.09 -5.89 8.32
C HIS A 108 -7.76 -6.91 7.23
N ARG A 109 -8.53 -8.00 7.20
CA ARG A 109 -8.28 -9.15 6.33
C ARG A 109 -8.57 -8.83 4.87
N THR A 110 -9.77 -8.38 4.57
CA THR A 110 -10.17 -7.99 3.21
C THR A 110 -10.78 -6.61 3.27
N VAL A 111 -10.12 -5.62 2.67
CA VAL A 111 -10.60 -4.24 2.64
C VAL A 111 -11.22 -3.95 1.28
N LYS A 112 -12.42 -3.37 1.29
CA LYS A 112 -13.12 -2.89 0.09
C LYS A 112 -13.46 -1.41 0.25
N LEU A 113 -13.38 -0.65 -0.84
CA LEU A 113 -13.67 0.77 -0.85
C LEU A 113 -14.91 1.05 -1.70
N LEU A 114 -15.95 1.59 -1.09
CA LEU A 114 -17.15 2.07 -1.76
C LEU A 114 -17.25 3.59 -1.62
N GLY A 115 -17.89 4.26 -2.58
CA GLY A 115 -18.19 5.67 -2.41
C GLY A 115 -18.83 6.32 -3.62
N ASN A 116 -19.70 7.29 -3.35
CA ASN A 116 -20.12 8.28 -4.32
C ASN A 116 -19.25 9.53 -4.15
N LEU A 117 -18.10 9.56 -4.83
CA LEU A 117 -17.08 10.55 -4.49
C LEU A 117 -17.50 11.96 -4.92
N PRO A 118 -17.28 12.97 -4.06
CA PRO A 118 -17.51 14.36 -4.42
C PRO A 118 -16.60 14.78 -5.58
N TYR A 119 -17.18 15.43 -6.58
CA TYR A 119 -16.55 15.62 -7.88
C TYR A 119 -15.29 16.48 -7.84
N ASN A 120 -15.31 17.55 -7.04
CA ASN A 120 -14.22 18.52 -6.90
C ASN A 120 -12.93 17.95 -6.31
N ILE A 121 -13.01 16.87 -5.52
CA ILE A 121 -11.84 16.25 -4.87
C ILE A 121 -11.65 14.77 -5.25
N SER A 122 -12.43 14.28 -6.22
CA SER A 122 -12.43 12.87 -6.63
C SER A 122 -11.04 12.35 -7.01
N SER A 123 -10.27 13.10 -7.80
CA SER A 123 -8.88 12.75 -8.14
C SER A 123 -7.98 12.63 -6.91
N ALA A 124 -8.07 13.56 -5.97
CA ALA A 124 -7.22 13.56 -4.77
C ALA A 124 -7.57 12.36 -3.87
N LEU A 125 -8.86 12.06 -3.71
CA LEU A 125 -9.33 10.90 -2.96
C LEU A 125 -8.89 9.59 -3.63
N LEU A 126 -9.10 9.46 -4.95
CA LEU A 126 -8.66 8.30 -5.72
C LEU A 126 -7.17 8.05 -5.52
N LEU A 127 -6.35 9.09 -5.68
CA LEU A 127 -4.91 8.94 -5.58
C LEU A 127 -4.45 8.62 -4.16
N ARG A 128 -5.09 9.17 -3.12
CA ARG A 128 -4.79 8.84 -1.73
C ARG A 128 -5.12 7.39 -1.38
N PHE A 129 -6.30 6.92 -1.77
CA PHE A 129 -6.77 5.57 -1.43
C PHE A 129 -6.26 4.48 -2.39
N LEU A 130 -5.55 4.84 -3.46
CA LEU A 130 -4.90 3.89 -4.37
C LEU A 130 -3.37 3.97 -4.30
N GLU A 131 -2.81 4.82 -3.44
CA GLU A 131 -1.36 4.94 -3.24
C GLU A 131 -0.79 3.66 -2.64
N GLN A 132 0.32 3.18 -3.21
CA GLN A 132 0.99 1.97 -2.74
C GLN A 132 1.97 2.28 -1.60
N PRO A 133 2.14 1.37 -0.62
CA PRO A 133 1.42 0.10 -0.48
C PRO A 133 -0.02 0.28 0.01
N ASN A 134 -0.95 -0.54 -0.50
CA ASN A 134 -2.39 -0.42 -0.22
C ASN A 134 -3.04 -1.78 0.07
N PRO A 135 -3.87 -1.96 1.13
CA PRO A 135 -4.56 -3.21 1.40
C PRO A 135 -5.92 -3.34 0.69
N ILE A 136 -6.38 -2.33 -0.04
CA ILE A 136 -7.71 -2.34 -0.70
C ILE A 136 -7.71 -3.35 -1.85
N SER A 137 -8.58 -4.36 -1.72
CA SER A 137 -8.75 -5.46 -2.68
C SER A 137 -9.72 -5.13 -3.83
N LEU A 138 -10.61 -4.16 -3.62
CA LEU A 138 -11.61 -3.73 -4.58
C LEU A 138 -12.07 -2.32 -4.24
N SER A 139 -12.09 -1.44 -5.24
CA SER A 139 -12.81 -0.16 -5.16
C SER A 139 -13.98 -0.12 -6.14
N LEU A 140 -15.17 0.23 -5.65
CA LEU A 140 -16.35 0.53 -6.46
C LEU A 140 -16.78 1.96 -6.21
N LEU A 141 -16.44 2.81 -7.18
CA LEU A 141 -16.55 4.24 -7.03
C LEU A 141 -17.49 4.80 -8.07
N MET A 142 -18.41 5.63 -7.62
CA MET A 142 -19.22 6.46 -8.50
C MET A 142 -18.54 7.82 -8.66
N LEU A 143 -18.30 8.18 -9.91
CA LEU A 143 -17.52 9.35 -10.33
C LEU A 143 -18.27 10.11 -11.41
N GLN A 144 -17.82 11.32 -11.75
CA GLN A 144 -18.26 11.97 -12.99
C GLN A 144 -17.95 11.09 -14.19
N LYS A 145 -18.83 11.09 -15.20
CA LYS A 145 -18.70 10.25 -16.40
C LYS A 145 -17.35 10.42 -17.10
N GLU A 146 -16.89 11.66 -17.26
CA GLU A 146 -15.59 11.98 -17.89
C GLU A 146 -14.41 11.44 -17.07
N MET A 147 -14.44 11.63 -15.74
CA MET A 147 -13.42 11.07 -14.85
C MET A 147 -13.37 9.54 -14.95
N ALA A 148 -14.54 8.89 -14.92
CA ALA A 148 -14.63 7.44 -15.07
C ALA A 148 -14.05 6.97 -16.41
N ALA A 149 -14.41 7.65 -17.52
CA ALA A 149 -13.89 7.35 -18.84
C ALA A 149 -12.36 7.50 -18.89
N ARG A 150 -11.83 8.58 -18.31
CA ARG A 150 -10.38 8.83 -18.19
C ARG A 150 -9.64 7.74 -17.44
N LEU A 151 -10.18 7.22 -16.33
CA LEU A 151 -9.53 6.13 -15.57
C LEU A 151 -9.49 4.81 -16.36
N SER A 152 -10.53 4.53 -17.15
CA SER A 152 -10.66 3.30 -17.95
C SER A 152 -10.16 3.44 -19.40
N ALA A 153 -9.59 4.58 -19.77
CA ALA A 153 -9.24 4.86 -21.15
C ALA A 153 -8.15 3.92 -21.66
N SER A 154 -8.23 3.59 -22.95
CA SER A 154 -7.20 2.82 -23.67
C SER A 154 -6.30 3.76 -24.47
N PRO A 155 -5.07 3.36 -24.84
CA PRO A 155 -4.20 4.16 -25.70
C PRO A 155 -4.92 4.61 -26.98
N SER A 156 -4.50 5.76 -27.51
CA SER A 156 -5.07 6.37 -28.72
C SER A 156 -6.55 6.74 -28.61
N THR A 157 -7.06 6.99 -27.40
CA THR A 157 -8.41 7.52 -27.16
C THR A 157 -8.37 8.93 -26.58
N HIS A 158 -9.47 9.68 -26.75
CA HIS A 158 -9.56 11.07 -26.29
C HIS A 158 -9.32 11.23 -24.77
N ASP A 159 -9.76 10.27 -23.97
CA ASP A 159 -9.70 10.37 -22.50
C ASP A 159 -8.39 9.82 -21.91
N TYR A 160 -7.52 9.23 -22.74
CA TYR A 160 -6.26 8.63 -22.29
C TYR A 160 -5.23 9.70 -21.89
N GLY A 161 -4.68 9.56 -20.68
CA GLY A 161 -3.76 10.54 -20.15
C GLY A 161 -2.92 10.09 -18.97
N ALA A 162 -2.18 11.04 -18.38
CA ALA A 162 -1.30 10.77 -17.23
C ALA A 162 -2.03 10.14 -16.03
N LEU A 163 -3.27 10.56 -15.75
CA LEU A 163 -4.07 9.96 -14.67
C LEU A 163 -4.43 8.51 -14.96
N THR A 164 -4.79 8.19 -16.21
CA THR A 164 -5.07 6.84 -16.69
C THR A 164 -3.88 5.93 -16.40
N LEU A 165 -2.69 6.32 -16.86
CA LEU A 165 -1.47 5.56 -16.66
C LEU A 165 -1.12 5.44 -15.18
N ARG A 166 -1.21 6.53 -14.40
CA ARG A 166 -0.89 6.51 -12.96
C ARG A 166 -1.75 5.53 -12.18
N VAL A 167 -3.05 5.45 -12.48
CA VAL A 167 -3.95 4.50 -11.80
C VAL A 167 -3.77 3.09 -12.36
N GLN A 168 -3.71 2.95 -13.68
CA GLN A 168 -3.57 1.65 -14.34
C GLN A 168 -2.21 0.99 -14.07
N LEU A 169 -1.20 1.74 -13.63
CA LEU A 169 0.13 1.22 -13.26
C LEU A 169 0.07 0.13 -12.17
N HIS A 170 -0.86 0.28 -11.23
CA HIS A 170 -1.02 -0.65 -10.09
C HIS A 170 -2.41 -1.28 -10.04
N HIS A 171 -3.31 -0.92 -10.96
CA HIS A 171 -4.70 -1.37 -10.91
C HIS A 171 -5.26 -1.72 -12.29
N HIS A 172 -6.17 -2.69 -12.31
CA HIS A 172 -7.13 -2.89 -13.38
C HIS A 172 -8.33 -2.00 -13.16
N VAL A 173 -8.70 -1.21 -14.17
CA VAL A 173 -9.84 -0.29 -14.11
C VAL A 173 -10.88 -0.72 -15.14
N LYS A 174 -12.12 -0.95 -14.69
CA LYS A 174 -13.24 -1.31 -15.56
C LYS A 174 -14.39 -0.31 -15.38
N TYR A 175 -14.77 0.34 -16.48
CA TYR A 175 -16.01 1.11 -16.56
C TYR A 175 -17.19 0.13 -16.56
N LEU A 176 -18.03 0.15 -15.52
CA LEU A 176 -19.13 -0.81 -15.43
C LEU A 176 -20.41 -0.29 -16.05
N ARG A 177 -20.80 0.95 -15.72
CA ARG A 177 -22.11 1.49 -16.12
C ARG A 177 -22.17 3.01 -16.04
N THR A 178 -22.80 3.64 -17.03
CA THR A 178 -23.21 5.06 -16.96
C THR A 178 -24.46 5.21 -16.10
N VAL A 179 -24.46 6.22 -15.24
CA VAL A 179 -25.54 6.52 -14.29
C VAL A 179 -26.19 7.86 -14.67
N SER A 180 -27.52 7.84 -14.80
CA SER A 180 -28.30 9.06 -15.08
C SER A 180 -28.25 10.03 -13.91
N ALA A 181 -28.11 11.33 -14.20
CA ALA A 181 -28.17 12.38 -13.18
C ALA A 181 -29.53 12.39 -12.42
N THR A 182 -30.60 11.84 -13.01
CA THR A 182 -31.95 11.82 -12.41
C THR A 182 -32.06 10.97 -11.15
N VAL A 183 -31.12 10.06 -10.89
CA VAL A 183 -31.10 9.19 -9.70
C VAL A 183 -30.50 9.87 -8.46
N PHE A 184 -30.11 11.14 -8.58
CA PHE A 184 -29.54 11.94 -7.50
C PHE A 184 -30.46 13.09 -7.08
N PHE A 185 -30.29 13.50 -5.83
CA PHE A 185 -30.85 14.74 -5.30
C PHE A 185 -29.81 15.50 -4.47
N PRO A 186 -29.53 16.79 -4.77
CA PRO A 186 -29.92 17.49 -5.99
C PRO A 186 -29.34 16.80 -7.24
N ARG A 187 -29.90 17.13 -8.41
CA ARG A 187 -29.44 16.56 -9.68
C ARG A 187 -28.09 17.21 -10.05
N PRO A 188 -27.03 16.43 -10.32
CA PRO A 188 -25.77 16.98 -10.82
C PRO A 188 -25.93 17.50 -12.26
N GLU A 189 -25.08 18.45 -12.61
CA GLU A 189 -25.06 19.07 -13.95
C GLU A 189 -24.49 18.12 -15.02
N VAL A 190 -23.66 17.16 -14.61
CA VAL A 190 -23.03 16.16 -15.48
C VAL A 190 -23.47 14.74 -15.12
N GLY A 191 -23.39 13.82 -16.08
CA GLY A 191 -23.63 12.40 -15.83
C GLY A 191 -22.58 11.77 -14.92
N SER A 192 -22.95 10.66 -14.29
CA SER A 192 -22.05 9.87 -13.44
C SER A 192 -21.77 8.50 -14.06
N ALA A 193 -20.82 7.76 -13.49
CA ALA A 193 -20.55 6.39 -13.85
C ALA A 193 -19.96 5.60 -12.69
N VAL A 194 -20.18 4.30 -12.69
CA VAL A 194 -19.60 3.36 -11.72
C VAL A 194 -18.38 2.71 -12.33
N VAL A 195 -17.25 2.79 -11.62
CA VAL A 195 -15.97 2.20 -12.00
C VAL A 195 -15.57 1.16 -10.96
N ARG A 196 -15.09 0.01 -11.43
CA ARG A 196 -14.45 -1.00 -10.61
C ARG A 196 -12.94 -0.91 -10.77
N ILE A 197 -12.23 -0.87 -9.66
CA ILE A 197 -10.78 -0.83 -9.60
C ILE A 197 -10.31 -2.02 -8.78
N LEU A 198 -9.42 -2.83 -9.34
CA LEU A 198 -8.82 -4.00 -8.69
C LEU A 198 -7.30 -3.83 -8.68
N PRO A 199 -6.58 -4.21 -7.61
CA PRO A 199 -5.12 -4.22 -7.64
C PRO A 199 -4.62 -5.19 -8.73
N ARG A 200 -3.51 -4.85 -9.36
CA ARG A 200 -2.78 -5.76 -10.26
C ARG A 200 -1.94 -6.74 -9.45
N ASP A 201 -1.68 -7.90 -10.04
CA ASP A 201 -0.60 -8.76 -9.55
C ASP A 201 0.75 -8.01 -9.74
N PRO A 202 1.62 -7.93 -8.71
CA PRO A 202 2.91 -7.25 -8.81
C PRO A 202 3.83 -7.78 -9.93
N LEU A 203 3.64 -9.04 -10.34
CA LEU A 203 4.40 -9.72 -11.39
C LEU A 203 3.80 -9.55 -12.79
N GLU A 204 2.59 -8.99 -12.91
CA GLU A 204 1.90 -8.78 -14.19
C GLU A 204 2.66 -7.81 -15.11
N LEU A 205 3.37 -6.85 -14.52
CA LEU A 205 4.14 -5.83 -15.23
C LEU A 205 5.64 -6.01 -15.01
N PRO A 206 6.48 -5.67 -16.01
CA PRO A 206 7.92 -5.64 -15.84
C PRO A 206 8.34 -4.75 -14.67
N GLN A 207 9.42 -5.14 -13.98
CA GLN A 207 10.06 -4.30 -12.98
C GLN A 207 10.50 -2.97 -13.61
N ARG A 208 10.40 -1.90 -12.83
CA ARG A 208 10.57 -0.53 -13.30
C ARG A 208 10.84 0.41 -12.15
N HIS A 209 11.40 1.58 -12.47
CA HIS A 209 11.57 2.67 -11.52
C HIS A 209 10.37 3.63 -11.56
N ASP A 210 9.37 3.40 -10.71
CA ASP A 210 8.10 4.15 -10.69
C ASP A 210 8.27 5.69 -10.66
N PRO A 211 9.15 6.29 -9.84
CA PRO A 211 9.33 7.74 -9.83
C PRO A 211 9.81 8.30 -11.19
N LEU A 212 10.68 7.56 -11.89
CA LEU A 212 11.17 7.95 -13.22
C LEU A 212 10.06 7.81 -14.25
N LEU A 213 9.34 6.69 -14.23
CA LEU A 213 8.21 6.44 -15.13
C LEU A 213 7.14 7.54 -15.00
N LEU A 214 6.72 7.87 -13.77
CA LEU A 214 5.74 8.93 -13.53
C LEU A 214 6.25 10.31 -13.95
N LYS A 215 7.56 10.58 -13.81
CA LYS A 215 8.19 11.81 -14.31
C LYS A 215 8.13 11.89 -15.84
N LEU A 216 8.43 10.79 -16.54
CA LEU A 216 8.34 10.72 -18.00
C LEU A 216 6.90 10.86 -18.51
N ILE A 217 5.94 10.19 -17.86
CA ILE A 217 4.51 10.31 -18.19
C ILE A 217 4.06 11.77 -18.03
N ARG A 218 4.44 12.43 -16.92
CA ARG A 218 4.12 13.85 -16.71
C ARG A 218 4.71 14.73 -17.80
N ALA A 219 5.97 14.50 -18.19
CA ALA A 219 6.62 15.24 -19.28
C ALA A 219 5.90 15.02 -20.62
N GLY A 220 5.56 13.77 -20.96
CA GLY A 220 4.88 13.41 -22.21
C GLY A 220 3.49 13.99 -22.35
N PHE A 221 2.72 14.09 -21.26
CA PHE A 221 1.38 14.68 -21.29
C PHE A 221 1.34 16.20 -21.04
N SER A 222 2.51 16.87 -20.97
CA SER A 222 2.58 18.32 -20.73
C SER A 222 2.04 19.17 -21.88
N GLN A 223 2.12 18.69 -23.14
CA GLN A 223 1.56 19.38 -24.31
C GLN A 223 0.91 18.37 -25.27
N ARG A 224 -0.41 18.19 -25.14
CA ARG A 224 -1.19 17.13 -25.79
C ARG A 224 -0.94 16.95 -27.30
N ARG A 225 -0.80 18.05 -28.05
CA ARG A 225 -0.66 18.02 -29.52
C ARG A 225 0.78 17.84 -30.01
N LYS A 226 1.77 17.86 -29.11
CA LYS A 226 3.20 17.84 -29.47
C LYS A 226 3.72 16.40 -29.50
N GLN A 227 4.63 16.14 -30.45
CA GLN A 227 5.28 14.82 -30.58
C GLN A 227 6.12 14.52 -29.34
N LEU A 228 6.07 13.27 -28.88
CA LEU A 228 6.69 12.82 -27.62
C LEU A 228 8.20 13.10 -27.60
N ARG A 229 8.91 12.90 -28.71
CA ARG A 229 10.35 13.19 -28.86
C ARG A 229 10.75 14.60 -28.42
N LYS A 230 9.87 15.58 -28.60
CA LYS A 230 10.15 16.97 -28.20
C LYS A 230 9.92 17.22 -26.71
N LEU A 231 9.10 16.39 -26.07
CA LEU A 231 8.71 16.53 -24.66
C LEU A 231 9.66 15.76 -23.73
N VAL A 232 10.22 14.64 -24.18
CA VAL A 232 11.14 13.82 -23.38
C VAL A 232 12.62 14.03 -23.72
N ARG A 233 12.95 15.01 -24.57
CA ARG A 233 14.32 15.25 -25.05
C ARG A 233 15.35 15.43 -23.93
N GLN A 234 14.94 15.99 -22.78
CA GLN A 234 15.81 16.15 -21.61
C GLN A 234 16.20 14.83 -20.93
N HIS A 235 15.45 13.75 -21.22
CA HIS A 235 15.67 12.42 -20.66
C HIS A 235 16.18 11.43 -21.71
N ILE A 236 15.86 11.64 -22.99
CA ILE A 236 16.16 10.72 -24.09
C ILE A 236 16.75 11.53 -25.25
N ASN A 237 18.08 11.49 -25.38
CA ASN A 237 18.81 12.21 -26.42
C ASN A 237 18.69 11.52 -27.78
N ASP A 238 18.83 10.19 -27.82
CA ASP A 238 18.73 9.39 -29.04
C ASP A 238 17.35 8.74 -29.18
N TRP A 239 16.34 9.58 -29.43
CA TRP A 239 14.94 9.12 -29.56
C TRP A 239 14.75 8.14 -30.71
N ASP A 240 15.41 8.33 -31.85
CA ASP A 240 15.16 7.52 -33.04
C ASP A 240 15.66 6.07 -32.86
N THR A 241 16.80 5.87 -32.19
CA THR A 241 17.26 4.53 -31.82
C THR A 241 16.35 3.88 -30.77
N VAL A 242 16.01 4.62 -29.70
CA VAL A 242 15.16 4.10 -28.62
C VAL A 242 13.77 3.74 -29.12
N SER A 243 13.13 4.62 -29.89
CA SER A 243 11.79 4.39 -30.42
C SER A 243 11.74 3.21 -31.39
N ARG A 244 12.73 3.07 -32.29
CA ARG A 244 12.84 1.92 -33.19
C ARG A 244 12.98 0.60 -32.41
N ARG A 245 13.85 0.56 -31.41
CA ARG A 245 14.06 -0.62 -30.55
C ARG A 245 12.79 -1.03 -29.79
N LEU A 246 12.02 -0.04 -29.34
CA LEU A 246 10.80 -0.25 -28.56
C LEU A 246 9.52 -0.37 -29.42
N ASN A 247 9.65 -0.39 -30.75
CA ASN A 247 8.54 -0.41 -31.69
C ASN A 247 7.52 0.74 -31.43
N ILE A 248 8.06 1.95 -31.28
CA ILE A 248 7.30 3.20 -31.11
C ILE A 248 7.51 4.05 -32.37
N ALA A 249 6.44 4.62 -32.93
CA ALA A 249 6.57 5.51 -34.09
C ALA A 249 7.41 6.76 -33.74
N ALA A 250 8.34 7.14 -34.62
CA ALA A 250 9.26 8.26 -34.37
C ALA A 250 8.52 9.60 -34.12
N ASN A 251 7.33 9.77 -34.71
CA ASN A 251 6.46 10.92 -34.56
C ASN A 251 5.34 10.73 -33.52
N ALA A 252 5.34 9.63 -32.75
CA ALA A 252 4.28 9.30 -31.80
C ALA A 252 4.03 10.43 -30.80
N ARG A 253 2.77 10.58 -30.40
CA ARG A 253 2.36 11.40 -29.24
C ARG A 253 2.25 10.54 -27.99
N ALA A 254 2.27 11.19 -26.83
CA ALA A 254 2.17 10.52 -25.53
C ALA A 254 0.92 9.64 -25.39
N GLU A 255 -0.20 10.08 -25.98
CA GLU A 255 -1.47 9.37 -25.93
C GLU A 255 -1.49 8.07 -26.76
N GLU A 256 -0.55 7.88 -27.68
CA GLU A 256 -0.45 6.69 -28.54
C GLU A 256 0.32 5.53 -27.87
N LEU A 257 1.09 5.82 -26.81
CA LEU A 257 1.90 4.81 -26.13
C LEU A 257 1.06 4.02 -25.13
N SER A 258 1.15 2.69 -25.22
CA SER A 258 0.65 1.77 -24.19
C SER A 258 1.43 1.88 -22.87
N LEU A 259 0.84 1.40 -21.77
CA LEU A 259 1.51 1.34 -20.48
C LEU A 259 2.83 0.54 -20.55
N LEU A 260 2.86 -0.58 -21.28
CA LEU A 260 4.08 -1.38 -21.46
C LEU A 260 5.17 -0.63 -22.22
N GLN A 261 4.81 0.15 -23.24
CA GLN A 261 5.77 1.01 -23.95
C GLN A 261 6.30 2.13 -23.06
N TRP A 262 5.46 2.72 -22.20
CA TRP A 262 5.91 3.69 -21.20
C TRP A 262 6.90 3.07 -20.20
N ILE A 263 6.63 1.85 -19.72
CA ILE A 263 7.55 1.11 -18.85
C ILE A 263 8.87 0.81 -19.57
N ALA A 264 8.80 0.31 -20.80
CA ALA A 264 9.99 0.01 -21.59
C ALA A 264 10.82 1.28 -21.88
N LEU A 265 10.17 2.42 -22.07
CA LEU A 265 10.83 3.71 -22.23
C LEU A 265 11.58 4.11 -20.96
N ALA A 266 10.96 3.99 -19.78
CA ALA A 266 11.64 4.25 -18.51
C ALA A 266 12.83 3.31 -18.29
N ASN A 267 12.64 2.02 -18.56
CA ASN A 267 13.67 1.00 -18.42
C ASN A 267 14.83 1.17 -19.42
N SER A 268 14.61 1.88 -20.52
CA SER A 268 15.69 2.24 -21.46
C SER A 268 16.66 3.29 -20.91
N ILE A 269 16.20 4.09 -19.94
CA ILE A 269 16.97 5.16 -19.29
C ILE A 269 17.60 4.62 -18.01
N ALA A 270 16.81 3.92 -17.19
CA ALA A 270 17.25 3.28 -15.97
C ALA A 270 16.79 1.81 -16.00
N PRO A 271 17.63 0.90 -16.53
CA PRO A 271 17.32 -0.52 -16.52
C PRO A 271 17.00 -0.98 -15.09
N PRO A 272 16.01 -1.87 -14.92
CA PRO A 272 15.72 -2.41 -13.60
C PRO A 272 16.98 -3.11 -13.08
N PRO A 273 17.34 -2.90 -11.81
CA PRO A 273 18.46 -3.61 -11.22
C PRO A 273 18.13 -5.10 -11.29
N ARG A 274 18.92 -5.84 -12.08
CA ARG A 274 18.88 -7.30 -12.03
C ARG A 274 19.65 -7.68 -10.77
N PRO A 275 19.22 -8.72 -10.03
CA PRO A 275 20.10 -9.33 -9.05
C PRO A 275 21.39 -9.65 -9.80
N GLU A 276 22.53 -9.18 -9.30
CA GLU A 276 23.78 -9.61 -9.87
C GLU A 276 23.89 -11.13 -9.67
N THR A 277 23.64 -11.89 -10.73
CA THR A 277 23.93 -13.34 -10.77
C THR A 277 25.37 -13.65 -10.35
N ARG A 278 26.27 -12.64 -10.40
CA ARG A 278 27.69 -12.76 -10.08
C ARG A 278 28.02 -12.82 -8.58
N VAL A 279 27.20 -12.27 -7.68
CA VAL A 279 27.55 -12.26 -6.23
C VAL A 279 27.10 -13.55 -5.54
N THR A 280 26.06 -14.21 -6.04
CA THR A 280 25.49 -15.43 -5.43
C THR A 280 26.36 -16.69 -5.48
N MET A 281 27.41 -16.71 -6.31
CA MET A 281 28.23 -17.92 -6.49
C MET A 281 29.40 -18.05 -5.49
N ASP A 282 29.86 -16.94 -4.89
CA ASP A 282 31.00 -16.95 -3.96
C ASP A 282 30.66 -16.51 -2.52
N GLU A 283 29.41 -16.14 -2.23
CA GLU A 283 28.97 -15.90 -0.85
C GLU A 283 29.05 -17.17 0.00
N HIS A 284 30.03 -17.20 0.90
CA HIS A 284 30.20 -18.26 1.87
C HIS A 284 29.64 -17.83 3.23
N PHE A 285 28.81 -18.70 3.82
CA PHE A 285 28.21 -18.49 5.13
C PHE A 285 28.80 -19.45 6.17
N PRO A 286 28.87 -19.04 7.44
CA PRO A 286 29.25 -19.92 8.54
C PRO A 286 28.15 -20.94 8.80
N ILE A 287 28.45 -22.22 8.58
CA ILE A 287 27.61 -23.32 9.06
C ILE A 287 27.91 -23.55 10.52
N VAL A 288 26.86 -23.68 11.32
CA VAL A 288 26.95 -23.79 12.78
C VAL A 288 26.24 -25.02 13.33
N ASP A 289 26.65 -25.45 14.52
CA ASP A 289 25.96 -26.51 15.25
C ASP A 289 24.66 -26.00 15.92
N LYS A 290 24.00 -26.86 16.70
CA LYS A 290 22.78 -26.52 17.46
C LYS A 290 23.01 -25.47 18.57
N ASN A 291 24.25 -25.14 18.90
CA ASN A 291 24.64 -24.19 19.94
C ASN A 291 25.25 -22.91 19.34
N ASP A 292 25.10 -22.70 18.04
CA ASP A 292 25.71 -21.60 17.29
C ASP A 292 27.25 -21.57 17.33
N ARG A 293 27.89 -22.75 17.34
CA ARG A 293 29.35 -22.88 17.21
C ARG A 293 29.72 -23.15 15.74
N LEU A 294 30.70 -22.41 15.24
CA LEU A 294 31.19 -22.54 13.86
C LEU A 294 31.72 -23.95 13.61
N LEU A 295 31.25 -24.58 12.54
CA LEU A 295 31.72 -25.89 12.06
C LEU A 295 32.64 -25.72 10.84
N ARG A 296 32.14 -25.03 9.81
CA ARG A 296 32.86 -24.72 8.56
C ARG A 296 32.12 -23.62 7.81
N HIS A 297 32.65 -23.20 6.66
CA HIS A 297 31.96 -22.34 5.72
C HIS A 297 31.42 -23.15 4.54
N ALA A 298 30.34 -22.66 3.92
CA ALA A 298 29.78 -23.23 2.69
C ALA A 298 29.11 -22.15 1.86
N SER A 299 28.95 -22.41 0.56
CA SER A 299 28.25 -21.50 -0.34
C SER A 299 26.77 -21.37 0.04
N ARG A 300 26.17 -20.22 -0.27
CA ARG A 300 24.73 -19.97 -0.14
C ARG A 300 23.86 -21.10 -0.70
N SER A 301 24.20 -21.59 -1.89
CA SER A 301 23.45 -22.68 -2.55
C SER A 301 23.48 -23.97 -1.74
N GLU A 302 24.62 -24.31 -1.15
CA GLU A 302 24.74 -25.51 -0.31
C GLU A 302 23.95 -25.34 1.00
N VAL A 303 24.05 -24.17 1.63
CA VAL A 303 23.34 -23.87 2.89
C VAL A 303 21.83 -23.93 2.71
N HIS A 304 21.29 -23.24 1.70
CA HIS A 304 19.85 -23.23 1.43
C HIS A 304 19.35 -24.57 0.86
N GLY A 305 20.13 -25.20 -0.03
CA GLY A 305 19.77 -26.48 -0.64
C GLY A 305 19.68 -27.63 0.36
N ASN A 306 20.53 -27.62 1.40
CA ASN A 306 20.58 -28.66 2.42
C ASN A 306 19.94 -28.23 3.76
N ASN A 307 19.33 -27.04 3.83
CA ASN A 307 18.76 -26.46 5.06
C ASN A 307 19.73 -26.51 6.25
N LEU A 308 21.00 -26.13 6.01
CA LEU A 308 22.03 -26.15 7.05
C LEU A 308 21.82 -24.98 8.02
N ARG A 309 22.14 -25.21 9.30
CA ARG A 309 22.07 -24.13 10.29
C ARG A 309 23.15 -23.10 10.01
N HIS A 310 22.74 -21.85 9.94
CA HIS A 310 23.59 -20.72 9.64
C HIS A 310 23.13 -19.49 10.41
N ARG A 311 23.72 -18.32 10.12
CA ARG A 311 23.55 -17.10 10.90
C ARG A 311 22.98 -15.99 10.05
N ALA A 312 22.05 -15.24 10.61
CA ALA A 312 21.46 -14.06 10.00
C ALA A 312 21.23 -12.93 11.01
N VAL A 313 20.92 -11.76 10.50
CA VAL A 313 20.55 -10.58 11.27
C VAL A 313 19.21 -10.05 10.79
N HIS A 314 18.41 -9.54 11.73
CA HIS A 314 17.21 -8.79 11.43
C HIS A 314 17.30 -7.43 12.12
N ILE A 315 16.99 -6.36 11.39
CA ILE A 315 17.05 -4.99 11.90
C ILE A 315 15.66 -4.36 11.85
N LEU A 316 15.21 -3.81 12.97
CA LEU A 316 14.01 -2.98 13.05
C LEU A 316 14.40 -1.51 13.18
N ILE A 317 14.16 -0.74 12.13
CA ILE A 317 14.38 0.70 12.08
C ILE A 317 13.09 1.43 12.40
N PHE A 318 13.17 2.27 13.43
CA PHE A 318 12.07 3.11 13.88
C PHE A 318 12.28 4.54 13.39
N SER A 319 11.19 5.22 13.03
CA SER A 319 11.19 6.67 12.93
C SER A 319 11.25 7.31 14.33
N GLN A 320 11.48 8.62 14.40
CA GLN A 320 11.44 9.36 15.66
C GLN A 320 10.09 9.29 16.37
N VAL A 321 8.99 9.10 15.63
CA VAL A 321 7.63 8.96 16.19
C VAL A 321 7.28 7.52 16.57
N GLY A 322 8.19 6.57 16.37
CA GLY A 322 8.02 5.17 16.78
C GLY A 322 7.37 4.24 15.74
N ASP A 323 7.14 4.72 14.51
CA ASP A 323 6.72 3.85 13.41
C ASP A 323 7.90 2.99 12.94
N VAL A 324 7.63 1.76 12.51
CA VAL A 324 8.65 0.81 12.05
C VAL A 324 8.67 0.77 10.54
N TYR A 325 9.86 0.90 9.94
CA TYR A 325 10.01 0.68 8.51
C TYR A 325 9.87 -0.81 8.19
N LEU A 326 8.91 -1.16 7.34
CA LEU A 326 8.81 -2.50 6.77
C LEU A 326 9.22 -2.45 5.30
N GLN A 327 9.98 -3.44 4.87
CA GLN A 327 10.31 -3.64 3.47
C GLN A 327 9.45 -4.76 2.88
N GLN A 328 9.05 -4.61 1.63
CA GLN A 328 8.57 -5.71 0.82
C GLN A 328 9.74 -6.24 0.00
N ARG A 329 10.07 -7.51 0.22
CA ARG A 329 11.18 -8.20 -0.42
C ARG A 329 11.05 -8.13 -1.94
N SER A 330 12.17 -7.92 -2.62
CA SER A 330 12.27 -7.94 -4.08
C SER A 330 11.65 -9.21 -4.67
N ARG A 331 11.04 -9.05 -5.85
CA ARG A 331 10.51 -10.16 -6.66
C ARG A 331 11.55 -11.21 -7.05
N TRP A 332 12.83 -10.90 -6.91
CA TRP A 332 13.93 -11.77 -7.31
C TRP A 332 14.55 -12.59 -6.18
N LYS A 333 14.14 -12.38 -4.92
CA LYS A 333 14.65 -13.18 -3.80
C LYS A 333 14.27 -14.65 -3.99
N ASP A 334 15.22 -15.55 -3.74
CA ASP A 334 15.07 -17.00 -3.80
C ASP A 334 14.06 -17.53 -2.77
N ARG A 335 14.04 -16.91 -1.58
CA ARG A 335 13.07 -17.20 -0.51
C ARG A 335 12.12 -16.03 -0.27
N HIS A 336 10.84 -16.37 -0.20
CA HIS A 336 9.75 -15.48 0.19
C HIS A 336 9.68 -14.16 -0.63
N PRO A 337 9.72 -14.19 -1.98
CA PRO A 337 9.62 -12.98 -2.78
C PRO A 337 8.30 -12.25 -2.52
N LEU A 338 8.32 -10.91 -2.57
CA LEU A 338 7.16 -10.04 -2.36
C LEU A 338 6.49 -10.12 -0.98
N LYS A 339 7.08 -10.83 -0.01
CA LYS A 339 6.63 -10.80 1.39
C LYS A 339 7.17 -9.58 2.11
N TRP A 340 6.41 -9.10 3.10
CA TRP A 340 6.85 -8.06 4.02
C TRP A 340 7.81 -8.62 5.07
N ASP A 341 8.85 -7.86 5.39
CA ASP A 341 9.95 -8.29 6.25
C ASP A 341 10.43 -7.15 7.17
N SER A 342 11.43 -7.47 8.01
CA SER A 342 12.20 -6.50 8.80
C SER A 342 12.73 -5.36 7.95
N SER A 343 13.07 -4.23 8.57
CA SER A 343 13.54 -3.04 7.86
C SER A 343 14.75 -3.33 6.98
N ALA A 344 15.68 -4.13 7.48
CA ALA A 344 16.74 -4.77 6.72
C ALA A 344 17.02 -6.17 7.31
N ALA A 345 17.48 -7.11 6.50
CA ALA A 345 17.86 -8.44 6.96
C ALA A 345 18.80 -9.15 5.98
N GLY A 346 19.77 -9.88 6.51
CA GLY A 346 20.71 -10.64 5.68
C GLY A 346 21.53 -11.66 6.45
N HIS A 347 22.31 -12.44 5.70
CA HIS A 347 23.14 -13.51 6.26
C HIS A 347 24.47 -12.96 6.75
N VAL A 348 25.01 -13.57 7.79
CA VAL A 348 26.38 -13.27 8.24
C VAL A 348 27.36 -13.91 7.26
N ALA A 349 28.22 -13.11 6.63
CA ALA A 349 29.23 -13.63 5.72
C ALA A 349 30.40 -14.27 6.47
N ALA A 350 31.19 -15.10 5.76
CA ALA A 350 32.42 -15.67 6.29
C ALA A 350 33.38 -14.54 6.75
N GLY A 351 33.82 -14.61 8.01
CA GLY A 351 34.71 -13.60 8.60
C GLY A 351 34.02 -12.38 9.20
N GLU A 352 32.69 -12.23 9.07
CA GLU A 352 31.93 -11.16 9.72
C GLU A 352 31.40 -11.57 11.10
N THR A 353 31.25 -10.58 11.99
CA THR A 353 30.40 -10.73 13.17
C THR A 353 28.97 -10.34 12.84
N TYR A 354 28.01 -10.75 13.69
CA TYR A 354 26.62 -10.28 13.55
C TYR A 354 26.50 -8.75 13.58
N ASP A 355 27.39 -8.04 14.29
CA ASP A 355 27.31 -6.58 14.41
C ASP A 355 27.78 -5.90 13.12
N ASP A 356 28.85 -6.41 12.53
CA ASP A 356 29.37 -5.93 11.24
C ASP A 356 28.34 -6.17 10.14
N THR A 357 27.77 -7.38 10.08
CA THR A 357 26.69 -7.73 9.16
C THR A 357 25.47 -6.81 9.33
N ALA A 358 25.03 -6.56 10.57
CA ALA A 358 23.84 -5.72 10.79
C ALA A 358 24.04 -4.27 10.30
N GLN A 359 25.24 -3.71 10.43
CA GLN A 359 25.57 -2.39 9.89
C GLN A 359 25.70 -2.41 8.37
N ARG A 360 26.32 -3.45 7.80
CA ARG A 360 26.46 -3.62 6.35
C ARG A 360 25.10 -3.73 5.66
N GLU A 361 24.26 -4.67 6.09
CA GLU A 361 22.93 -4.91 5.52
C GLU A 361 22.06 -3.65 5.60
N LEU A 362 22.10 -2.94 6.73
CA LEU A 362 21.34 -1.69 6.88
C LEU A 362 21.79 -0.60 5.88
N LYS A 363 23.10 -0.49 5.65
CA LYS A 363 23.65 0.48 4.70
C LYS A 363 23.35 0.07 3.26
N GLU A 364 23.49 -1.21 2.93
CA GLU A 364 23.27 -1.75 1.58
C GLU A 364 21.79 -1.70 1.20
N GLU A 365 20.90 -2.25 2.04
CA GLU A 365 19.47 -2.34 1.70
C GLU A 365 18.76 -0.98 1.83
N LEU A 366 19.11 -0.15 2.82
CA LEU A 366 18.36 1.07 3.14
C LEU A 366 19.14 2.39 2.98
N GLY A 367 20.46 2.35 2.77
CA GLY A 367 21.30 3.55 2.74
C GLY A 367 21.43 4.25 4.10
N VAL A 368 21.10 3.58 5.21
CA VAL A 368 21.05 4.17 6.55
C VAL A 368 22.27 3.74 7.38
N LEU A 369 22.80 4.67 8.17
CA LEU A 369 23.85 4.41 9.15
C LEU A 369 23.42 5.00 10.50
N VAL A 370 23.03 4.11 11.43
CA VAL A 370 22.59 4.49 12.78
C VAL A 370 23.13 3.51 13.82
N ASN A 371 23.15 3.94 15.09
CA ASN A 371 23.51 3.06 16.18
C ASN A 371 22.45 1.96 16.36
N LEU A 372 22.91 0.71 16.41
CA LEU A 372 22.06 -0.46 16.56
C LEU A 372 22.16 -1.04 17.97
N GLN A 373 21.00 -1.30 18.58
CA GLN A 373 20.88 -1.97 19.87
C GLN A 373 20.46 -3.43 19.67
N LYS A 374 21.22 -4.37 20.23
CA LYS A 374 20.82 -5.79 20.33
C LYS A 374 19.58 -5.94 21.21
N ILE A 375 18.57 -6.63 20.69
CA ILE A 375 17.32 -6.91 21.42
C ILE A 375 17.31 -8.34 21.93
N ALA A 376 17.55 -9.31 21.05
CA ALA A 376 17.49 -10.74 21.37
C ALA A 376 18.23 -11.56 20.31
N LYS A 377 18.63 -12.77 20.69
CA LYS A 377 19.10 -13.80 19.77
C LYS A 377 18.06 -14.91 19.70
N LEU A 378 17.60 -15.23 18.51
CA LEU A 378 16.65 -16.30 18.23
C LEU A 378 17.40 -17.57 17.81
N PRO A 379 16.95 -18.75 18.26
CA PRO A 379 17.56 -20.01 17.85
C PRO A 379 17.17 -20.38 16.42
N ALA A 380 18.04 -21.14 15.74
CA ALA A 380 17.73 -21.78 14.47
C ALA A 380 16.53 -22.72 14.58
N SER A 381 15.55 -22.53 13.70
CA SER A 381 14.35 -23.37 13.58
C SER A 381 13.81 -23.33 12.16
N GLN A 382 12.84 -24.19 11.84
CA GLN A 382 12.17 -24.14 10.53
C GLN A 382 11.49 -22.79 10.26
N LYS A 383 11.06 -22.08 11.31
CA LYS A 383 10.40 -20.78 11.16
C LYS A 383 11.36 -19.62 10.92
N THR A 384 12.64 -19.83 11.19
CA THR A 384 13.73 -18.91 10.88
C THR A 384 14.58 -19.44 9.73
N ASP A 385 14.06 -20.36 8.90
CA ASP A 385 14.81 -20.97 7.79
C ASP A 385 16.16 -21.60 8.22
N GLN A 386 16.20 -22.15 9.44
CA GLN A 386 17.38 -22.71 10.11
C GLN A 386 18.45 -21.67 10.50
N GLU A 387 18.08 -20.40 10.58
CA GLU A 387 18.98 -19.30 10.96
C GLU A 387 18.96 -19.05 12.47
N PHE A 388 20.15 -18.93 13.06
CA PHE A 388 20.32 -18.15 14.29
C PHE A 388 20.26 -16.67 13.95
N VAL A 389 19.32 -15.96 14.56
CA VAL A 389 19.06 -14.55 14.22
C VAL A 389 19.40 -13.65 15.39
N TRP A 390 20.31 -12.70 15.20
CA TRP A 390 20.38 -11.54 16.09
C TRP A 390 19.41 -10.46 15.62
N LEU A 391 18.52 -10.05 16.53
CA LEU A 391 17.54 -8.99 16.31
C LEU A 391 18.06 -7.67 16.86
N TYR A 392 18.13 -6.67 15.99
CA TYR A 392 18.59 -5.33 16.28
C TYR A 392 17.46 -4.31 16.19
N ARG A 393 17.66 -3.19 16.89
CA ARG A 393 16.81 -2.00 16.80
C ARG A 393 17.66 -0.78 16.51
N GLY A 394 17.22 0.06 15.58
CA GLY A 394 17.77 1.39 15.32
C GLY A 394 16.66 2.45 15.28
N VAL A 395 17.04 3.71 15.38
CA VAL A 395 16.14 4.86 15.16
C VAL A 395 16.77 5.76 14.12
N THR A 396 16.02 6.16 13.10
CA THR A 396 16.46 7.10 12.07
C THR A 396 15.61 8.38 12.07
N SER A 397 16.27 9.50 11.79
CA SER A 397 15.64 10.77 11.44
C SER A 397 15.82 11.13 9.97
N GLY A 398 16.64 10.37 9.24
CA GLY A 398 16.93 10.59 7.84
C GLY A 398 15.99 9.78 6.94
N ASP A 399 15.94 10.18 5.67
CA ASP A 399 15.23 9.44 4.64
C ASP A 399 15.86 8.07 4.42
N VAL A 400 15.01 7.09 4.15
CA VAL A 400 15.41 5.73 3.79
C VAL A 400 15.50 5.68 2.27
N VAL A 401 16.58 5.10 1.72
CA VAL A 401 16.79 4.96 0.28
C VAL A 401 16.91 3.47 -0.05
N PRO A 402 15.77 2.78 -0.28
CA PRO A 402 15.76 1.35 -0.52
C PRO A 402 16.50 0.97 -1.80
N ASP A 403 17.41 0.00 -1.72
CA ASP A 403 17.97 -0.63 -2.91
C ASP A 403 16.89 -1.42 -3.64
N LYS A 404 16.64 -1.08 -4.89
CA LYS A 404 15.59 -1.68 -5.73
C LYS A 404 15.92 -3.09 -6.22
N SER A 405 17.16 -3.55 -6.08
CA SER A 405 17.55 -4.94 -6.31
C SER A 405 17.04 -5.85 -5.20
N GLU A 406 17.07 -5.36 -3.96
CA GLU A 406 16.72 -6.08 -2.73
C GLU A 406 15.28 -5.82 -2.26
N ILE A 407 14.74 -4.62 -2.54
CA ILE A 407 13.47 -4.11 -2.02
C ILE A 407 12.55 -3.66 -3.15
N GLU A 408 11.36 -4.25 -3.21
CA GLU A 408 10.32 -3.83 -4.16
C GLU A 408 9.76 -2.45 -3.74
N GLN A 409 9.37 -2.33 -2.47
CA GLN A 409 8.85 -1.11 -1.84
C GLN A 409 9.02 -1.18 -0.32
N GLY A 410 8.81 -0.07 0.38
CA GLY A 410 8.77 -0.09 1.84
C GLY A 410 8.06 1.13 2.41
N THR A 411 7.70 1.05 3.69
CA THR A 411 6.83 2.05 4.33
C THR A 411 6.97 2.00 5.86
N PHE A 412 6.76 3.15 6.51
CA PHE A 412 6.70 3.24 7.96
C PHE A 412 5.30 2.94 8.49
N MET A 413 5.21 1.96 9.38
CA MET A 413 3.95 1.46 9.95
C MET A 413 3.96 1.55 11.49
N PRO A 414 2.88 2.05 12.11
CA PRO A 414 2.74 2.00 13.56
C PRO A 414 2.79 0.56 14.07
N PRO A 415 3.45 0.26 15.20
CA PRO A 415 3.51 -1.10 15.74
C PRO A 415 2.14 -1.77 15.96
N THR A 416 1.11 -0.99 16.32
CA THR A 416 -0.26 -1.49 16.49
C THR A 416 -0.90 -1.92 15.17
N VAL A 417 -0.60 -1.23 14.07
CA VAL A 417 -1.02 -1.61 12.73
C VAL A 417 -0.33 -2.90 12.29
N ILE A 418 0.97 -3.05 12.58
CA ILE A 418 1.72 -4.27 12.29
C ILE A 418 1.13 -5.46 13.05
N ASP A 419 0.85 -5.30 14.35
CA ASP A 419 0.22 -6.34 15.18
C ASP A 419 -1.14 -6.78 14.58
N GLY A 420 -1.98 -5.82 14.17
CA GLY A 420 -3.26 -6.11 13.53
C GLY A 420 -3.09 -6.77 12.16
N TRP A 421 -2.13 -6.30 11.36
CA TRP A 421 -1.87 -6.85 10.02
C TRP A 421 -1.39 -8.29 10.09
N ILE A 422 -0.44 -8.60 10.97
CA ILE A 422 0.01 -9.97 11.22
C ILE A 422 -1.16 -10.85 11.68
N SER A 423 -2.04 -10.34 12.53
CA SER A 423 -3.19 -11.09 13.02
C SER A 423 -4.20 -11.39 11.91
N ALA A 424 -4.45 -10.43 11.02
CA ALA A 424 -5.41 -10.55 9.94
C ALA A 424 -4.88 -11.35 8.74
N ARG A 425 -3.59 -11.19 8.42
CA ARG A 425 -2.92 -11.73 7.22
C ARG A 425 -1.46 -12.10 7.50
N PRO A 426 -1.19 -13.11 8.34
CA PRO A 426 0.18 -13.52 8.64
C PRO A 426 0.94 -13.98 7.39
N GLN A 427 0.22 -14.49 6.37
CA GLN A 427 0.80 -14.92 5.10
C GLN A 427 1.42 -13.78 4.29
N ASP A 428 1.15 -12.50 4.59
CA ASP A 428 1.75 -11.38 3.86
C ASP A 428 3.23 -11.19 4.22
N PHE A 429 3.70 -11.83 5.30
CA PHE A 429 5.02 -11.63 5.88
C PHE A 429 5.97 -12.82 5.69
N ALA A 430 7.26 -12.55 5.72
CA ALA A 430 8.30 -13.57 5.81
C ALA A 430 8.25 -14.27 7.19
N PRO A 431 8.42 -15.61 7.27
CA PRO A 431 8.39 -16.33 8.54
C PRO A 431 9.40 -15.82 9.58
N GLY A 432 10.62 -15.50 9.15
CA GLY A 432 11.66 -14.94 10.02
C GLY A 432 11.24 -13.63 10.68
N PHE A 433 10.61 -12.73 9.92
CA PHE A 433 10.05 -11.49 10.47
C PHE A 433 9.00 -11.75 11.55
N LEU A 434 8.09 -12.71 11.35
CA LEU A 434 7.03 -13.00 12.32
C LEU A 434 7.61 -13.42 13.69
N GLU A 435 8.65 -14.27 13.69
CA GLU A 435 9.32 -14.70 14.93
C GLU A 435 10.15 -13.56 15.56
N CYS A 436 10.82 -12.75 14.75
CA CYS A 436 11.52 -11.54 15.19
C CYS A 436 10.57 -10.53 15.83
N TRP A 437 9.45 -10.22 15.17
CA TRP A 437 8.45 -9.28 15.66
C TRP A 437 7.81 -9.77 16.96
N LYS A 438 7.39 -11.04 17.02
CA LYS A 438 6.88 -11.66 18.25
C LYS A 438 7.88 -11.55 19.41
N THR A 439 9.16 -11.81 19.14
CA THR A 439 10.22 -11.70 20.15
C THR A 439 10.41 -10.26 20.62
N TYR A 440 10.41 -9.29 19.69
CA TYR A 440 10.47 -7.87 19.99
C TYR A 440 9.29 -7.41 20.87
N ARG A 441 8.05 -7.76 20.51
CA ARG A 441 6.84 -7.38 21.27
C ARG A 441 6.84 -7.95 22.69
N ARG A 442 7.31 -9.20 22.88
CA ARG A 442 7.47 -9.79 24.21
C ARG A 442 8.48 -9.05 25.07
N LYS A 443 9.66 -8.74 24.51
CA LYS A 443 10.74 -8.05 25.24
C LYS A 443 10.38 -6.61 25.61
N THR A 444 9.66 -5.91 24.73
CA THR A 444 9.23 -4.53 25.01
C THR A 444 8.12 -4.47 26.07
N ARG A 445 7.13 -5.36 26.04
CA ARG A 445 6.11 -5.48 27.09
C ARG A 445 6.71 -5.78 28.47
N SER A 446 7.67 -6.71 28.55
CA SER A 446 8.36 -6.99 29.82
C SER A 446 9.14 -5.80 30.37
N ARG A 447 9.65 -4.91 29.50
CA ARG A 447 10.37 -3.69 29.92
C ARG A 447 9.41 -2.61 30.42
N SER A 448 8.26 -2.42 29.76
CA SER A 448 7.25 -1.46 30.23
C SER A 448 6.64 -1.89 31.56
N GLU A 449 6.36 -3.18 31.74
CA GLU A 449 5.87 -3.72 33.02
C GLU A 449 6.92 -3.53 34.12
N ALA A 450 8.18 -3.89 33.87
CA ALA A 450 9.27 -3.68 34.84
C ALA A 450 9.47 -2.19 35.24
N GLN A 451 9.33 -1.26 34.30
CA GLN A 451 9.39 0.18 34.59
C GLN A 451 8.18 0.67 35.41
N THR A 452 7.00 0.11 35.17
CA THR A 452 5.78 0.46 35.91
C THR A 452 5.85 -0.07 37.36
N PHE A 453 6.37 -1.28 37.57
CA PHE A 453 6.60 -1.85 38.90
C PHE A 453 7.70 -1.09 39.69
N SER A 454 8.73 -0.58 39.02
CA SER A 454 9.76 0.24 39.69
C SER A 454 9.28 1.61 40.16
N HIS A 455 8.24 2.18 39.54
CA HIS A 455 7.64 3.44 39.98
C HIS A 455 6.65 3.28 41.14
N HIS A 456 6.07 2.10 41.36
CA HIS A 456 5.19 1.84 42.50
C HIS A 456 5.92 1.40 43.79
N ASN A 457 7.11 0.81 43.69
CA ASN A 457 7.89 0.39 44.86
C ASN A 457 8.88 1.46 45.38
N GLY A 458 8.78 2.70 44.91
CA GLY A 458 9.63 3.83 45.34
C GLY A 458 9.11 4.63 46.53
N ALA A 459 7.88 4.39 47.00
CA ALA A 459 7.34 5.05 48.19
C ALA A 459 7.71 4.23 49.45
N ARG A 460 8.86 4.55 50.06
CA ARG A 460 9.11 4.15 51.45
C ARG A 460 8.22 4.99 52.37
N PRO A 461 7.60 4.41 53.42
CA PRO A 461 6.95 5.20 54.45
C PRO A 461 8.04 5.91 55.25
N SER A 462 7.96 7.23 55.33
CA SER A 462 8.72 8.03 56.28
C SER A 462 8.08 7.86 57.66
N ASP A 463 8.86 7.29 58.59
CA ASP A 463 8.65 7.39 60.04
C ASP A 463 8.79 8.85 60.50
#